data_AF-A0A182FRT6-F1
#
_entry.id   AF-A0A182FRT6-F1
#
_cell.length_a   1.000
_cell.length_b   1.000
_cell.length_c   1.000
_cell.angle_alpha   90.00
_cell.angle_beta   90.00
_cell.angle_gamma   90.00
#
_symmetry.space_group_name_H-M   'P 1'
#
loop_
_entity.id
_entity.type
_entity.pdbx_description
1 polymer ?
#
loop_
_entity_poly.entity_id
_entity_poly.type
_entity_poly.pdbx_seq_one_letter_code
_entity_poly.pdbx_strand_id
1 'polypeptide(L)' 'MERFDQSGIKWKKWLQRFENAMEVSGVSKTVQPKVLLHCIGAKAYDVLTDLVAPTKPEP' A
#
# COMPACT_ATOMS: atom_id res chain seq x y z
N MET A 1 -8.58 11.01 1.55
CA MET A 1 -8.34 9.55 1.43
C MET A 1 -7.66 9.09 2.71
N GLU A 2 -8.12 7.99 3.33
CA GLU A 2 -7.61 7.52 4.63
C GLU A 2 -6.17 7.02 4.49
N ARG A 3 -5.25 7.51 5.34
CA ARG A 3 -3.87 7.02 5.36
C ARG A 3 -3.77 5.71 6.13
N PHE A 4 -2.82 4.86 5.77
CA PHE A 4 -2.57 3.64 6.53
C PHE A 4 -1.85 4.00 7.84
N ASP A 5 -2.34 3.43 8.94
CA ASP A 5 -1.72 3.52 10.26
C ASP A 5 -1.58 2.11 10.84
N GLN A 6 -0.34 1.72 11.10
CA GLN A 6 0.04 0.42 11.64
C GLN A 6 -0.44 0.20 13.08
N SER A 7 -0.72 1.28 13.82
CA SER A 7 -1.23 1.22 15.21
C SER A 7 -2.73 0.97 15.29
N GLY A 8 -3.46 1.14 14.17
CA GLY A 8 -4.91 1.02 14.12
C GLY A 8 -5.38 -0.26 13.45
N ILE A 9 -5.67 -0.17 12.16
CA ILE A 9 -6.33 -1.23 11.40
C ILE A 9 -5.32 -2.20 10.79
N LYS A 10 -5.61 -3.50 10.80
CA LYS A 10 -4.76 -4.50 10.12
C LYS A 10 -4.63 -4.18 8.63
N TRP A 11 -3.41 -4.27 8.09
CA TRP A 11 -3.07 -3.99 6.69
C TRP A 11 -4.08 -4.58 5.69
N LYS A 12 -4.39 -5.88 5.82
CA LYS A 12 -5.33 -6.57 4.91
C LYS A 12 -6.72 -5.90 4.86
N LYS A 13 -7.23 -5.47 6.01
CA LYS A 13 -8.55 -4.82 6.11
C LYS A 13 -8.51 -3.39 5.57
N TRP A 14 -7.40 -2.69 5.77
CA TRP A 14 -7.19 -1.37 5.19
C TRP A 14 -7.08 -1.43 3.65
N LEU A 15 -6.32 -2.40 3.13
CA LEU A 15 -6.14 -2.59 1.69
C LEU A 15 -7.47 -2.91 1.01
N GLN A 16 -8.31 -3.76 1.61
CA GLN A 16 -9.65 -4.05 1.09
C GLN A 16 -10.53 -2.78 1.04
N ARG A 17 -10.46 -1.92 2.06
CA ARG A 17 -11.18 -0.62 2.04
C ARG A 17 -10.65 0.31 0.95
N PHE A 18 -9.34 0.32 0.75
CA PHE A 18 -8.70 1.08 -0.32
C PHE A 18 -9.16 0.61 -1.70
N GLU A 19 -9.14 -0.69 -1.96
CA GLU A 19 -9.58 -1.28 -3.24
C GLU A 19 -11.05 -0.93 -3.54
N ASN A 20 -11.93 -1.10 -2.55
CA ASN A 20 -13.34 -0.71 -2.68
C ASN A 20 -13.49 0.79 -2.97
N ALA A 21 -12.71 1.64 -2.31
CA ALA A 21 -12.75 3.08 -2.55
C ALA A 21 -12.28 3.44 -3.97
N MET A 22 -11.27 2.74 -4.51
CA MET A 22 -10.80 2.92 -5.88
C MET A 22 -11.84 2.48 -6.91
N GLU A 23 -12.54 1.38 -6.64
CA GLU A 23 -13.62 0.88 -7.49
C GLU A 23 -14.80 1.86 -7.53
N VAL A 24 -15.29 2.29 -6.37
CA VAL A 24 -16.40 3.26 -6.27
C VAL A 24 -16.04 4.60 -6.92
N SER A 25 -14.77 5.01 -6.81
CA SER A 25 -14.29 6.27 -7.39
C SER A 25 -13.97 6.17 -8.89
N GLY A 26 -14.11 4.99 -9.52
CA GLY A 26 -13.79 4.78 -10.93
C GLY A 26 -12.30 5.00 -11.27
N VAL A 27 -11.40 4.82 -10.29
CA VAL A 27 -9.97 5.07 -10.50
C VAL A 27 -9.36 3.95 -11.33
N SER A 28 -8.75 4.32 -12.46
CA SER A 28 -8.05 3.37 -13.34
C SER A 28 -7.02 2.53 -12.59
N LYS A 29 -6.96 1.23 -12.91
CA LYS A 29 -6.00 0.27 -12.34
C LYS A 29 -4.54 0.71 -12.51
N THR A 30 -4.21 1.50 -13.53
CA THR A 30 -2.86 2.04 -13.73
C THR A 30 -2.51 3.18 -12.77
N VAL A 31 -3.51 3.83 -12.18
CA VAL A 31 -3.37 4.95 -11.24
C VAL A 31 -3.40 4.45 -9.78
N GLN A 32 -4.12 3.36 -9.50
CA GLN A 32 -4.26 2.79 -8.15
C GLN A 32 -2.93 2.59 -7.40
N PRO A 33 -1.83 2.09 -8.01
CA PRO A 33 -0.55 1.97 -7.32
C PRO A 33 0.01 3.32 -6.84
N LYS A 34 -0.14 4.39 -7.64
CA LYS A 34 0.33 5.73 -7.26
C LYS A 34 -0.47 6.28 -6.07
N VAL A 35 -1.76 6.02 -6.05
CA VAL A 35 -2.65 6.41 -4.95
C VAL A 35 -2.33 5.61 -3.69
N LEU A 36 -2.07 4.30 -3.83
CA LEU A 36 -1.65 3.44 -2.74
C LEU A 36 -0.39 3.99 -2.08
N LEU A 37 0.64 4.31 -2.87
CA LEU A 37 1.89 4.91 -2.39
C LEU A 37 1.66 6.21 -1.61
N HIS A 38 0.76 7.07 -2.09
CA HIS A 38 0.40 8.30 -1.39
C HIS A 38 -0.26 8.02 -0.02
N CYS A 39 -1.08 6.98 0.08
CA CYS A 39 -1.86 6.68 1.27
C CYS A 39 -1.08 5.89 2.34
N ILE A 40 -0.10 5.07 1.95
CA ILE A 40 0.65 4.21 2.89
C ILE A 40 1.80 4.96 3.57
N GLY A 41 2.30 6.03 2.96
CA GLY A 41 3.41 6.82 3.49
C GLY A 41 4.77 6.10 3.44
N ALA A 42 5.83 6.84 3.80
CA ALA A 42 7.21 6.38 3.66
C ALA A 42 7.53 5.08 4.42
N LYS A 43 7.08 4.94 5.68
CA LYS A 43 7.39 3.75 6.50
C LYS A 43 6.84 2.45 5.91
N ALA A 44 5.60 2.45 5.45
CA ALA A 44 5.00 1.26 4.85
C ALA A 44 5.55 1.00 3.45
N TYR A 45 5.94 2.06 2.73
CA TYR A 45 6.67 1.93 1.47
C TYR A 45 8.01 1.23 1.66
N ASP A 46 8.81 1.66 2.64
CA ASP A 46 10.13 1.07 2.94
C ASP A 46 10.01 -0.44 3.22
N VAL A 47 9.03 -0.84 4.02
CA VAL A 47 8.75 -2.27 4.31
C VAL A 47 8.38 -3.03 3.03
N LEU A 48 7.56 -2.45 2.15
CA LEU A 48 7.21 -3.11 0.89
C LEU A 48 8.42 -3.22 -0.04
N THR A 49 9.28 -2.21 -0.09
CA THR A 49 10.52 -2.28 -0.89
C THR A 49 11.51 -3.29 -0.33
N ASP A 50 11.62 -3.43 1.00
CA ASP A 50 12.46 -4.44 1.64
C ASP A 50 11.97 -5.86 1.35
N LEU A 51 10.65 -6.06 1.27
CA LEU A 51 10.05 -7.35 0.92
C LEU A 51 10.18 -7.71 -0.57
N VAL A 52 10.32 -6.71 -1.44
CA VAL A 52 10.48 -6.88 -2.89
C VAL A 52 11.95 -6.92 -3.29
N ALA A 53 12.85 -6.38 -2.46
CA ALA A 53 14.28 -6.50 -2.67
C ALA A 53 14.63 -7.99 -2.72
N PRO A 54 15.28 -8.47 -3.81
CA PRO A 54 15.73 -9.84 -3.85
C PRO A 54 16.63 -10.06 -2.64
N THR A 55 16.31 -11.05 -1.81
CA THR A 55 17.17 -11.49 -0.71
C THR A 55 18.48 -11.91 -1.34
N LYS A 56 19.42 -10.96 -1.48
CA LYS A 56 20.75 -11.24 -1.98
C LYS A 56 21.35 -12.15 -0.90
N PRO A 57 21.75 -13.40 -1.22
CA PRO A 57 22.50 -14.17 -0.25
C PRO A 57 23.77 -13.37 0.04
N GLU A 58 23.99 -13.02 1.30
CA GLU A 58 25.27 -12.42 1.70
C GLU A 58 26.39 -13.42 1.38
N PRO A 59 27.48 -12.97 0.71
CA PRO A 59 28.63 -13.80 0.41
C PRO A 59 29.45 -14.17 1.65
#